data_AF-A0A6N6RJ48-F1
#
_entry.id   AF-A0A6N6RJ48-F1
#
_cell.length_a   1.000
_cell.length_b   1.000
_cell.length_c   1.000
_cell.angle_alpha   90.00
_cell.angle_beta   90.00
_cell.angle_gamma   90.00
#
_symmetry.space_group_name_H-M   'P 1'
#
loop_
_entity.id
_entity.type
_entity.pdbx_description
1 polymer ?
#
loop_
_entity_poly.entity_id
_entity_poly.type
_entity_poly.pdbx_seq_one_letter_code
_entity_poly.pdbx_strand_id
1 'polypeptide(L)'
;MAKNKLKKFAENAEMRHVIEPNWADVNADKFELKGKWREEFFKNDNPIVVELGCGRGEYTFGLAMRNRDVNHIGMDIKGNRLWNGAKWAQDEGLTNIAFLRTRIELLDKTFAEGEIDEIWITFPDPQIKYKRMKHRMTNPEFLSMYRKVLSDRGVVHLKCDSEFLHGYTHGVVQMLGYPVEEAYHDIDFQLKEQDPEHILFTIQTYYEEMWREQGKPINYLRFRFQ
;
A
#
# COMPACT_ATOMS: atom_id res chain seq x y z
N MET A 1 -24.28 -0.76 14.06
CA MET A 1 -23.13 -0.57 13.15
C MET A 1 -22.73 0.89 12.92
N ALA A 2 -23.65 1.83 12.63
CA ALA A 2 -23.29 3.23 12.36
C ALA A 2 -22.66 3.98 13.57
N LYS A 3 -23.14 3.75 14.81
CA LYS A 3 -22.59 4.36 16.02
C LYS A 3 -21.11 4.01 16.27
N ASN A 4 -20.73 2.74 16.09
CA ASN A 4 -19.32 2.33 16.22
C ASN A 4 -18.43 2.93 15.14
N LYS A 5 -18.95 3.16 13.93
CA LYS A 5 -18.20 3.78 12.84
C LYS A 5 -17.87 5.25 13.15
N LEU A 6 -18.83 6.01 13.68
CA LEU A 6 -18.61 7.41 14.10
C LEU A 6 -17.63 7.50 15.28
N LYS A 7 -17.74 6.57 16.24
CA LYS A 7 -16.80 6.48 17.37
C LYS A 7 -15.35 6.25 16.90
N LYS A 8 -15.12 5.24 16.05
CA LYS A 8 -13.79 4.98 15.48
C LYS A 8 -13.23 6.18 14.73
N PHE A 9 -14.10 6.89 14.01
CA PHE A 9 -13.70 8.08 13.28
C PHE A 9 -13.25 9.22 14.21
N ALA A 10 -13.95 9.43 15.33
CA ALA A 10 -13.56 10.44 16.32
C ALA A 10 -12.21 10.09 16.97
N GLU A 11 -11.99 8.82 17.32
CA GLU A 11 -10.73 8.36 17.94
C GLU A 11 -9.52 8.50 17.01
N ASN A 12 -9.70 8.42 15.69
CA ASN A 12 -8.62 8.67 14.74
C ASN A 12 -7.98 10.05 14.92
N ALA A 13 -8.77 11.08 15.22
CA ALA A 13 -8.29 12.45 15.38
C ALA A 13 -7.35 12.62 16.59
N GLU A 14 -7.38 11.67 17.54
CA GLU A 14 -6.54 11.66 18.73
C GLU A 14 -5.29 10.78 18.58
N MET A 15 -5.23 9.94 17.54
CA MET A 15 -4.11 9.03 17.29
C MET A 15 -3.06 9.71 16.41
N ARG A 16 -1.84 9.89 16.94
CA ARG A 16 -0.70 10.46 16.19
C ARG A 16 -0.42 9.74 14.86
N HIS A 17 -0.78 8.46 14.77
CA HIS A 17 -0.52 7.63 13.60
C HIS A 17 -1.46 7.93 12.43
N VAL A 18 -2.58 8.63 12.65
CA VAL A 18 -3.54 8.94 11.58
C VAL A 18 -3.37 10.38 11.12
N ILE A 19 -3.10 10.57 9.83
CA ILE A 19 -3.05 11.88 9.18
C ILE A 19 -4.28 12.00 8.26
N GLU A 20 -5.16 12.95 8.54
CA GLU A 20 -6.35 13.25 7.75
C GLU A 20 -6.29 14.69 7.20
N PRO A 21 -5.52 14.94 6.12
CA PRO A 21 -5.38 16.30 5.61
C PRO A 21 -6.69 16.81 5.00
N ASN A 22 -6.84 18.13 4.97
CA ASN A 22 -7.91 18.75 4.20
C ASN A 22 -7.69 18.50 2.71
N TRP A 23 -8.71 17.97 2.05
CA TRP A 23 -8.66 17.66 0.62
C TRP A 23 -8.31 18.88 -0.26
N ALA A 24 -8.78 20.08 0.13
CA ALA A 24 -8.48 21.30 -0.61
C ALA A 24 -6.97 21.62 -0.59
N ASP A 25 -6.30 21.37 0.53
CA ASP A 25 -4.87 21.65 0.67
C ASP A 25 -4.04 20.63 -0.12
N VAL A 26 -4.39 19.33 -0.06
CA VAL A 26 -3.72 18.31 -0.88
C VAL A 26 -3.90 18.60 -2.37
N ASN A 27 -5.11 18.94 -2.80
CA ASN A 27 -5.39 19.24 -4.20
C ASN A 27 -4.70 20.52 -4.68
N ALA A 28 -4.46 21.47 -3.78
CA ALA A 28 -3.70 22.69 -4.05
C ALA A 28 -2.18 22.53 -3.92
N ASP A 29 -1.68 21.30 -3.71
CA ASP A 29 -0.26 20.98 -3.52
C ASP A 29 0.36 21.66 -2.29
N LYS A 30 -0.43 21.79 -1.22
CA LYS A 30 -0.06 22.44 0.06
C LYS A 30 0.01 21.45 1.22
N PHE A 31 0.12 20.16 0.94
CA PHE A 31 0.22 19.16 2.00
C PHE A 31 1.57 19.25 2.71
N GLU A 32 1.55 19.47 4.02
CA GLU A 32 2.73 19.88 4.80
C GLU A 32 3.82 18.81 4.90
N LEU A 33 3.45 17.52 4.84
CA LEU A 33 4.40 16.42 4.93
C LEU A 33 5.01 16.02 3.58
N LYS A 34 4.55 16.58 2.46
CA LYS A 34 5.13 16.27 1.14
C LYS A 34 6.61 16.66 1.10
N GLY A 35 7.49 15.68 0.87
CA GLY A 35 8.94 15.86 0.89
C GLY A 35 9.55 15.94 2.29
N LYS A 36 8.76 15.73 3.34
CA LYS A 36 9.13 15.92 4.74
C LYS A 36 8.70 14.77 5.64
N TRP A 37 8.28 13.62 5.10
CA TRP A 37 7.80 12.51 5.92
C TRP A 37 8.86 12.02 6.91
N ARG A 38 10.11 11.88 6.43
CA ARG A 38 11.29 11.50 7.24
C ARG A 38 11.57 12.50 8.37
N GLU A 39 11.73 13.78 8.01
CA GLU A 39 12.10 14.86 8.93
C GLU A 39 10.98 15.22 9.92
N GLU A 40 9.72 15.27 9.47
CA GLU A 40 8.64 15.86 10.25
C GLU A 40 7.76 14.85 10.98
N PHE A 41 7.55 13.66 10.39
CA PHE A 41 6.71 12.64 11.00
C PHE A 41 7.54 11.54 11.68
N PHE A 42 8.45 10.89 10.95
CA PHE A 42 9.20 9.73 11.43
C PHE A 42 10.42 10.09 12.29
N LYS A 43 10.95 11.32 12.14
CA LYS A 43 12.11 11.83 12.85
C LYS A 43 13.38 10.97 12.65
N ASN A 44 13.55 10.44 11.44
CA ASN A 44 14.68 9.62 11.02
C ASN A 44 14.84 9.64 9.48
N ASP A 45 15.93 9.07 8.96
CA ASP A 45 16.22 9.00 7.52
C ASP A 45 15.94 7.62 6.90
N ASN A 46 15.15 6.78 7.57
CA ASN A 46 14.89 5.41 7.12
C ASN A 46 14.07 5.38 5.82
N PRO A 47 14.16 4.27 5.03
CA PRO A 47 13.37 4.10 3.83
C PRO A 47 11.85 4.20 4.10
N ILE A 48 11.09 4.64 3.10
CA ILE A 48 9.62 4.74 3.18
C ILE A 48 8.97 3.70 2.28
N VAL A 49 8.11 2.87 2.87
CA VAL A 49 7.26 1.91 2.19
C VAL A 49 5.81 2.36 2.28
N VAL A 50 5.12 2.46 1.14
CA VAL A 50 3.71 2.89 1.08
C VAL A 50 2.81 1.73 0.63
N GLU A 51 1.82 1.38 1.45
CA GLU A 51 0.73 0.49 1.04
C GLU A 51 -0.45 1.31 0.51
N LEU A 52 -0.81 1.08 -0.76
CA LEU A 52 -1.94 1.75 -1.42
C LEU A 52 -3.21 0.91 -1.27
N GLY A 53 -4.25 1.51 -0.69
CA GLY A 53 -5.52 0.83 -0.42
C GLY A 53 -5.44 -0.09 0.79
N CYS A 54 -4.76 0.33 1.86
CA CYS A 54 -4.42 -0.52 3.00
C CYS A 54 -5.62 -1.03 3.82
N GLY A 55 -6.83 -0.53 3.57
CA GLY A 55 -8.05 -1.00 4.22
C GLY A 55 -7.95 -0.87 5.75
N ARG A 56 -7.89 -2.02 6.43
CA ARG A 56 -7.79 -2.10 7.90
C ARG A 56 -6.39 -1.84 8.44
N GLY A 57 -5.38 -1.72 7.57
CA GLY A 57 -3.99 -1.45 7.94
C GLY A 57 -3.21 -2.69 8.39
N GLU A 58 -3.72 -3.90 8.14
CA GLU A 58 -3.12 -5.17 8.58
C GLU A 58 -1.74 -5.39 7.95
N TYR A 59 -1.62 -5.13 6.65
CA TYR A 59 -0.37 -5.35 5.95
C TYR A 59 0.67 -4.29 6.34
N THR A 60 0.30 -2.99 6.31
CA THR A 60 1.16 -1.89 6.81
C THR A 60 1.66 -2.17 8.23
N PHE A 61 0.78 -2.59 9.14
CA PHE A 61 1.15 -2.92 10.52
C PHE A 61 2.10 -4.12 10.60
N GLY A 62 1.83 -5.19 9.86
CA GLY A 62 2.71 -6.36 9.80
C GLY A 62 4.11 -6.01 9.28
N LEU A 63 4.20 -5.16 8.26
CA LEU A 63 5.46 -4.69 7.70
C LEU A 63 6.24 -3.89 8.76
N ALA A 64 5.57 -2.94 9.42
CA ALA A 64 6.17 -2.12 10.47
C ALA A 64 6.63 -2.92 11.70
N MET A 65 5.89 -3.97 12.08
CA MET A 65 6.29 -4.87 13.15
C MET A 65 7.56 -5.64 12.81
N ARG A 66 7.67 -6.12 11.57
CA ARG A 66 8.78 -6.96 11.11
C ARG A 66 10.07 -6.16 10.90
N ASN A 67 9.98 -4.91 10.44
CA ASN A 67 11.15 -4.07 10.21
C ASN A 67 10.99 -2.69 10.86
N ARG A 68 11.63 -2.50 12.02
CA ARG A 68 11.60 -1.23 12.77
C ARG A 68 12.47 -0.15 12.14
N ASP A 69 13.39 -0.53 11.26
CA ASP A 69 14.31 0.38 10.55
C ASP A 69 13.77 0.83 9.19
N VAL A 70 12.49 0.59 8.92
CA VAL A 70 11.77 1.07 7.74
C VAL A 70 10.49 1.76 8.19
N ASN A 71 10.18 2.89 7.56
CA ASN A 71 8.98 3.65 7.79
C ASN A 71 7.86 3.16 6.88
N HIS A 72 6.67 2.91 7.44
CA HIS A 72 5.54 2.37 6.70
C HIS A 72 4.36 3.33 6.71
N ILE A 73 3.75 3.57 5.56
CA ILE A 73 2.56 4.42 5.43
C ILE A 73 1.46 3.63 4.75
N GLY A 74 0.35 3.42 5.47
CA GLY A 74 -0.86 2.84 4.90
C GLY A 74 -1.80 3.93 4.39
N MET A 75 -2.20 3.88 3.12
CA MET A 75 -3.07 4.89 2.52
C MET A 75 -4.44 4.35 2.14
N ASP A 76 -5.52 4.96 2.65
CA ASP A 76 -6.90 4.61 2.26
C ASP A 76 -7.83 5.82 2.36
N ILE A 77 -8.81 5.92 1.45
CA ILE A 77 -9.80 7.01 1.44
C ILE A 77 -10.82 6.90 2.61
N LYS A 78 -11.03 5.70 3.15
CA LYS A 78 -12.01 5.39 4.21
C LYS A 78 -11.35 5.42 5.59
N GLY A 79 -11.30 6.59 6.21
CA GLY A 79 -10.68 6.79 7.53
C GLY A 79 -11.11 5.80 8.61
N ASN A 80 -12.39 5.39 8.64
CA ASN A 80 -12.88 4.43 9.64
C ASN A 80 -12.24 3.03 9.52
N ARG A 81 -11.60 2.69 8.40
CA ARG A 81 -10.89 1.43 8.22
C ARG A 81 -9.48 1.51 8.81
N LEU A 82 -8.82 2.67 8.70
CA LEU A 82 -7.50 2.95 9.25
C LEU A 82 -7.42 2.79 10.77
N TRP A 83 -8.55 2.95 11.47
CA TRP A 83 -8.62 2.88 12.93
C TRP A 83 -7.99 1.62 13.52
N ASN A 84 -8.19 0.45 12.91
CA ASN A 84 -7.66 -0.81 13.45
C ASN A 84 -6.13 -0.78 13.44
N GLY A 85 -5.51 -0.53 12.28
CA GLY A 85 -4.07 -0.41 12.13
C GLY A 85 -3.46 0.67 13.03
N ALA A 86 -4.09 1.84 13.11
CA ALA A 86 -3.64 2.93 13.97
C ALA A 86 -3.72 2.56 15.46
N LYS A 87 -4.78 1.87 15.85
CA LYS A 87 -4.95 1.42 17.24
C LYS A 87 -3.90 0.37 17.61
N TRP A 88 -3.67 -0.62 16.76
CA TRP A 88 -2.60 -1.61 16.98
C TRP A 88 -1.22 -0.95 17.04
N ALA A 89 -0.94 0.01 16.16
CA ALA A 89 0.30 0.77 16.19
C ALA A 89 0.49 1.56 17.49
N GLN A 90 -0.57 2.15 18.03
CA GLN A 90 -0.55 2.82 19.32
C GLN A 90 -0.32 1.84 20.48
N ASP A 91 -1.04 0.72 20.48
CA ASP A 91 -0.97 -0.28 21.55
C ASP A 91 0.41 -0.96 21.61
N GLU A 92 1.06 -1.18 20.46
CA GLU A 92 2.43 -1.73 20.35
C GLU A 92 3.54 -0.66 20.40
N GLY A 93 3.19 0.60 20.60
CA GLY A 93 4.16 1.71 20.68
C GLY A 93 4.98 1.91 19.41
N LEU A 94 4.44 1.62 18.23
CA LEU A 94 5.13 1.76 16.95
C LEU A 94 5.39 3.23 16.62
N THR A 95 6.62 3.56 16.23
CA THR A 95 6.99 4.91 15.80
C THR A 95 7.25 5.01 14.31
N ASN A 96 7.51 3.87 13.65
CA ASN A 96 7.83 3.73 12.23
C ASN A 96 6.60 3.46 11.34
N ILE A 97 5.40 3.87 11.76
CA ILE A 97 4.16 3.66 11.00
C ILE A 97 3.26 4.90 11.01
N ALA A 98 2.63 5.15 9.87
CA ALA A 98 1.60 6.17 9.67
C ALA A 98 0.42 5.63 8.84
N PHE A 99 -0.73 6.26 8.97
CA PHE A 99 -1.92 6.00 8.19
C PHE A 99 -2.45 7.30 7.58
N LEU A 100 -2.38 7.42 6.27
CA LEU A 100 -2.77 8.63 5.55
C LEU A 100 -4.15 8.43 4.93
N ARG A 101 -5.10 9.30 5.31
CA ARG A 101 -6.41 9.31 4.68
C ARG A 101 -6.46 10.27 3.50
N THR A 102 -6.23 9.74 2.31
CA THR A 102 -6.35 10.51 1.07
C THR A 102 -6.75 9.59 -0.10
N ARG A 103 -6.81 10.17 -1.30
CA ARG A 103 -7.04 9.46 -2.56
C ARG A 103 -5.72 9.02 -3.16
N ILE A 104 -5.69 7.82 -3.75
CA ILE A 104 -4.49 7.27 -4.40
C ILE A 104 -4.11 8.10 -5.62
N GLU A 105 -5.09 8.73 -6.26
CA GLU A 105 -4.89 9.67 -7.36
C GLU A 105 -4.15 10.95 -6.96
N LEU A 106 -3.91 11.18 -5.66
CA LEU A 106 -3.19 12.35 -5.14
C LEU A 106 -1.82 11.97 -4.58
N LEU A 107 -1.27 10.79 -4.92
CA LEU A 107 -0.01 10.31 -4.37
C LEU A 107 1.14 11.29 -4.63
N ASP A 108 1.22 11.87 -5.83
CA ASP A 108 2.20 12.91 -6.22
C ASP A 108 1.96 14.29 -5.60
N LYS A 109 0.83 14.46 -4.88
CA LYS A 109 0.51 15.62 -4.05
C LYS A 109 0.75 15.37 -2.56
N THR A 110 0.98 14.12 -2.17
CA THR A 110 1.29 13.76 -0.78
C THR A 110 2.72 13.32 -0.56
N PHE A 111 3.44 12.98 -1.63
CA PHE A 111 4.85 12.62 -1.64
C PHE A 111 5.61 13.44 -2.67
N ALA A 112 6.85 13.81 -2.36
CA ALA A 112 7.76 14.44 -3.29
C ALA A 112 8.36 13.41 -4.25
N GLU A 113 9.05 13.93 -5.28
CA GLU A 113 9.80 13.08 -6.21
C GLU A 113 10.87 12.28 -5.47
N GLY A 114 10.96 10.98 -5.74
CA GLY A 114 11.94 10.10 -5.10
C GLY A 114 11.74 9.82 -3.60
N GLU A 115 10.64 10.27 -2.99
CA GLU A 115 10.47 10.18 -1.53
C GLU A 115 10.16 8.76 -1.04
N ILE A 116 9.53 7.92 -1.86
CA ILE A 116 9.10 6.55 -1.54
C ILE A 116 10.13 5.54 -2.06
N ASP A 117 10.41 4.49 -1.28
CA ASP A 117 11.33 3.42 -1.66
C ASP A 117 10.60 2.16 -2.16
N GLU A 118 9.42 1.85 -1.61
CA GLU A 118 8.59 0.74 -2.09
C GLU A 118 7.11 1.07 -2.08
N ILE A 119 6.38 0.56 -3.07
CA ILE A 119 4.92 0.61 -3.12
C ILE A 119 4.36 -0.81 -3.05
N TRP A 120 3.43 -1.03 -2.12
CA TRP A 120 2.66 -2.27 -1.99
C TRP A 120 1.20 -2.04 -2.41
N ILE A 121 0.70 -2.91 -3.28
CA ILE A 121 -0.69 -2.97 -3.72
C ILE A 121 -1.22 -4.35 -3.34
N THR A 122 -2.04 -4.40 -2.30
CA THR A 122 -2.49 -5.63 -1.65
C THR A 122 -3.99 -5.83 -1.88
N PHE A 123 -4.36 -6.93 -2.53
CA PHE A 123 -5.76 -7.32 -2.81
C PHE A 123 -6.66 -6.21 -3.37
N PRO A 124 -6.21 -5.44 -4.40
CA PRO A 124 -7.03 -4.38 -4.98
C PRO A 124 -8.24 -4.97 -5.73
N ASP A 125 -9.33 -4.21 -5.85
CA ASP A 125 -10.43 -4.56 -6.76
C ASP A 125 -9.89 -4.61 -8.21
N PRO A 126 -10.04 -5.74 -8.93
CA PRO A 126 -9.45 -5.93 -10.27
C PRO A 126 -10.04 -5.03 -11.36
N GLN A 127 -11.18 -4.37 -11.12
CA GLN A 127 -11.82 -3.46 -12.09
C GLN A 127 -11.98 -4.09 -13.48
N ILE A 128 -12.54 -5.30 -13.54
CA ILE A 128 -12.59 -6.13 -14.76
C ILE A 128 -13.31 -5.41 -15.92
N LYS A 129 -14.41 -4.70 -15.63
CA LYS A 129 -15.23 -4.02 -16.64
C LYS A 129 -14.39 -2.96 -17.39
N TYR A 130 -14.45 -2.96 -18.72
CA TYR A 130 -13.71 -2.02 -19.59
C TYR A 130 -13.84 -0.55 -19.16
N LYS A 131 -15.06 -0.08 -18.88
CA LYS A 131 -15.33 1.30 -18.42
C LYS A 131 -14.63 1.68 -17.11
N ARG A 132 -14.13 0.70 -16.34
CA ARG A 132 -13.42 0.89 -15.07
C ARG A 132 -11.91 0.72 -15.19
N MET A 133 -11.34 0.55 -16.39
CA MET A 133 -9.89 0.36 -16.59
C MET A 133 -9.04 1.48 -15.96
N LYS A 134 -9.53 2.72 -16.01
CA LYS A 134 -8.88 3.89 -15.39
C LYS A 134 -8.78 3.83 -13.85
N HIS A 135 -9.50 2.90 -13.22
CA HIS A 135 -9.47 2.68 -11.77
C HIS A 135 -8.59 1.49 -11.37
N ARG A 136 -8.01 0.75 -12.33
CA ARG A 136 -7.03 -0.29 -12.03
C ARG A 136 -5.79 0.39 -11.48
N MET A 137 -5.38 0.05 -10.27
CA MET A 137 -4.23 0.65 -9.60
C MET A 137 -2.90 0.38 -10.32
N THR A 138 -2.89 -0.47 -11.35
CA THR A 138 -1.73 -0.83 -12.16
C THR A 138 -1.88 -0.42 -13.63
N ASN A 139 -2.80 0.50 -13.94
CA ASN A 139 -2.88 1.08 -15.28
C ASN A 139 -1.67 2.01 -15.57
N PRO A 140 -1.38 2.34 -16.84
CA PRO A 140 -0.24 3.17 -17.20
C PRO A 140 -0.19 4.54 -16.51
N GLU A 141 -1.34 5.18 -16.26
CA GLU A 141 -1.39 6.48 -15.58
C GLU A 141 -0.94 6.40 -14.12
N PHE A 142 -1.40 5.39 -13.37
CA PHE A 142 -0.93 5.13 -12.01
C PHE A 142 0.54 4.73 -12.01
N LEU A 143 0.99 3.85 -12.91
CA LEU A 143 2.40 3.47 -13.00
C LEU A 143 3.30 4.69 -13.29
N SER A 144 2.86 5.61 -14.15
CA SER A 144 3.58 6.87 -14.39
C SER A 144 3.64 7.77 -13.16
N MET A 145 2.59 7.77 -12.32
CA MET A 145 2.59 8.51 -11.05
C MET A 145 3.55 7.86 -10.05
N TYR A 146 3.51 6.54 -9.91
CA TYR A 146 4.38 5.78 -9.01
C TYR A 146 5.85 6.02 -9.34
N ARG A 147 6.21 5.99 -10.62
CA ARG A 147 7.59 6.28 -11.08
C ARG A 147 8.10 7.65 -10.62
N LYS A 148 7.25 8.66 -10.51
CA LYS A 148 7.67 10.01 -10.07
C LYS A 148 7.99 10.04 -8.58
N VAL A 149 7.15 9.41 -7.76
CA VAL A 149 7.30 9.48 -6.30
C VAL A 149 8.26 8.43 -5.74
N LEU A 150 8.56 7.39 -6.50
CA LEU A 150 9.54 6.37 -6.14
C LEU A 150 10.97 6.85 -6.37
N SER A 151 11.88 6.43 -5.50
CA SER A 151 13.32 6.61 -5.67
C SER A 151 13.84 5.84 -6.90
N ASP A 152 15.05 6.13 -7.35
CA ASP A 152 15.68 5.46 -8.51
C ASP A 152 15.77 3.94 -8.35
N ARG A 153 15.74 3.45 -7.11
CA ARG A 153 15.76 2.02 -6.77
C ARG A 153 14.38 1.51 -6.38
N GLY A 154 13.33 2.29 -6.62
CA GLY A 154 11.99 1.99 -6.18
C GLY A 154 11.42 0.70 -6.78
N VAL A 155 10.68 -0.04 -5.96
CA VAL A 155 10.01 -1.29 -6.36
C VAL A 155 8.50 -1.18 -6.16
N VAL A 156 7.75 -1.88 -7.00
CA VAL A 156 6.30 -2.04 -6.85
C VAL A 156 5.97 -3.51 -6.67
N HIS A 157 5.18 -3.79 -5.64
CA HIS A 157 4.68 -5.11 -5.29
C HIS A 157 3.17 -5.15 -5.52
N LEU A 158 2.70 -6.12 -6.32
CA LEU A 158 1.29 -6.46 -6.45
C LEU A 158 1.09 -7.85 -5.84
N LYS A 159 0.29 -7.94 -4.78
CA LYS A 159 -0.18 -9.21 -4.18
C LYS A 159 -1.70 -9.27 -4.31
N CYS A 160 -2.26 -10.24 -5.02
CA CYS A 160 -3.70 -10.28 -5.28
C CYS A 160 -4.25 -11.69 -5.53
N ASP A 161 -5.57 -11.89 -5.37
CA ASP A 161 -6.29 -13.12 -5.72
C ASP A 161 -6.78 -13.16 -7.18
N SER A 162 -6.55 -12.08 -7.95
CA SER A 162 -7.09 -11.94 -9.31
C SER A 162 -6.05 -12.27 -10.37
N GLU A 163 -6.20 -13.44 -11.01
CA GLU A 163 -5.42 -13.83 -12.20
C GLU A 163 -5.53 -12.78 -13.32
N PHE A 164 -6.73 -12.21 -13.52
CA PHE A 164 -6.95 -11.14 -14.50
C PHE A 164 -6.06 -9.93 -14.24
N LEU A 165 -6.04 -9.43 -13.00
CA LEU A 165 -5.26 -8.25 -12.66
C LEU A 165 -3.77 -8.54 -12.71
N HIS A 166 -3.35 -9.72 -12.25
CA HIS A 166 -1.96 -10.16 -12.33
C HIS A 166 -1.47 -10.21 -13.77
N GLY A 167 -2.19 -10.91 -14.66
CA GLY A 167 -1.86 -11.00 -16.08
C GLY A 167 -1.92 -9.64 -16.80
N TYR A 168 -2.93 -8.82 -16.50
CA TYR A 168 -3.03 -7.45 -17.01
C TYR A 168 -1.80 -6.62 -16.62
N THR A 169 -1.44 -6.65 -15.34
CA THR A 169 -0.30 -5.86 -14.82
C THR A 169 1.00 -6.34 -15.43
N HIS A 170 1.22 -7.66 -15.49
CA HIS A 170 2.41 -8.24 -16.10
C HIS A 170 2.55 -7.81 -17.57
N GLY A 171 1.48 -7.89 -18.36
CA GLY A 171 1.49 -7.46 -19.76
C GLY A 171 1.75 -5.95 -19.93
N VAL A 172 1.14 -5.10 -19.10
CA VAL A 172 1.39 -3.65 -19.13
C VAL A 172 2.83 -3.31 -18.77
N VAL A 173 3.36 -3.91 -17.71
CA VAL A 173 4.74 -3.69 -17.22
C VAL A 173 5.75 -4.12 -18.30
N GLN A 174 5.55 -5.28 -18.92
CA GLN A 174 6.40 -5.74 -20.03
C GLN A 174 6.30 -4.83 -21.27
N MET A 175 5.09 -4.41 -21.65
CA MET A 175 4.88 -3.51 -22.80
C MET A 175 5.57 -2.15 -22.60
N LEU A 176 5.62 -1.65 -21.37
CA LEU A 176 6.31 -0.41 -21.01
C LEU A 176 7.82 -0.58 -20.83
N GLY A 177 8.36 -1.80 -20.98
CA GLY A 177 9.79 -2.09 -20.87
C GLY A 177 10.33 -2.14 -19.44
N TYR A 178 9.45 -2.24 -18.43
CA TYR A 178 9.85 -2.28 -17.03
C TYR A 178 10.31 -3.69 -16.61
N PRO A 179 11.48 -3.83 -15.95
CA PRO A 179 11.97 -5.13 -15.52
C PRO A 179 11.07 -5.75 -14.45
N VAL A 180 10.66 -6.99 -14.70
CA VAL A 180 9.97 -7.84 -13.72
C VAL A 180 11.02 -8.66 -12.98
N GLU A 181 11.10 -8.51 -11.67
CA GLU A 181 12.06 -9.23 -10.82
C GLU A 181 11.47 -10.55 -10.30
N GLU A 182 10.17 -10.59 -10.01
CA GLU A 182 9.48 -11.79 -9.55
C GLU A 182 8.05 -11.84 -10.10
N ALA A 183 7.60 -13.03 -10.48
CA ALA A 183 6.22 -13.27 -10.93
C ALA A 183 5.77 -14.69 -10.54
N TYR A 184 4.77 -14.78 -9.67
CA TYR A 184 4.15 -16.03 -9.25
C TYR A 184 2.64 -15.95 -9.46
N HIS A 185 2.06 -16.97 -10.08
CA HIS A 185 0.61 -17.12 -10.23
C HIS A 185 -0.02 -17.86 -9.04
N ASP A 186 0.79 -18.62 -8.30
CA ASP A 186 0.42 -19.24 -7.05
C ASP A 186 1.64 -19.26 -6.11
N ILE A 187 1.68 -18.35 -5.15
CA ILE A 187 2.80 -18.26 -4.21
C ILE A 187 2.89 -19.49 -3.29
N ASP A 188 1.79 -20.15 -2.98
CA ASP A 188 1.81 -21.33 -2.11
C ASP A 188 2.45 -22.52 -2.80
N PHE A 189 2.19 -22.67 -4.10
CA PHE A 189 2.81 -23.73 -4.91
C PHE A 189 4.24 -23.38 -5.35
N GLN A 190 4.50 -22.13 -5.70
CA GLN A 190 5.75 -21.75 -6.38
C GLN A 190 6.86 -21.22 -5.47
N LEU A 191 6.53 -20.76 -4.25
CA LEU A 191 7.48 -20.08 -3.37
C LEU A 191 7.54 -20.66 -1.95
N LYS A 192 6.43 -21.20 -1.44
CA LYS A 192 6.31 -21.53 0.00
C LYS A 192 7.24 -22.63 0.47
N GLU A 193 7.53 -23.62 -0.37
CA GLU A 193 8.47 -24.69 -0.03
C GLU A 193 9.92 -24.18 -0.02
N GLN A 194 10.24 -23.24 -0.91
CA GLN A 194 11.58 -22.66 -1.03
C GLN A 194 11.87 -21.62 0.06
N ASP A 195 10.87 -20.80 0.41
CA ASP A 195 10.99 -19.76 1.43
C ASP A 195 9.68 -19.62 2.25
N PRO A 196 9.47 -20.47 3.26
CA PRO A 196 8.26 -20.43 4.08
C PRO A 196 8.15 -19.16 4.95
N GLU A 197 9.28 -18.50 5.24
CA GLU A 197 9.36 -17.28 6.07
C GLU A 197 9.32 -15.99 5.23
N HIS A 198 9.08 -16.13 3.93
CA HIS A 198 8.94 -15.02 3.00
C HIS A 198 7.84 -14.06 3.45
N ILE A 199 8.03 -12.76 3.18
CA ILE A 199 7.10 -11.70 3.60
C ILE A 199 5.67 -11.90 3.09
N LEU A 200 5.53 -12.64 1.98
CA LEU A 200 4.23 -12.97 1.39
C LEU A 200 3.43 -13.98 2.23
N PHE A 201 4.05 -14.69 3.17
CA PHE A 201 3.37 -15.66 4.05
C PHE A 201 3.23 -15.18 5.48
N THR A 202 4.19 -14.40 5.98
CA THR A 202 4.22 -13.95 7.38
C THR A 202 3.23 -12.84 7.69
N ILE A 203 2.74 -12.13 6.67
CA ILE A 203 1.72 -11.10 6.82
C ILE A 203 0.52 -11.47 5.96
N GLN A 204 -0.60 -11.73 6.62
CA GLN A 204 -1.88 -12.06 5.97
C GLN A 204 -2.89 -10.96 6.26
N THR A 205 -3.68 -10.63 5.25
CA THR A 205 -4.79 -9.68 5.38
C THR A 205 -6.08 -10.44 5.59
N TYR A 206 -7.12 -9.77 6.11
CA TYR A 206 -8.45 -10.36 6.23
C TYR A 206 -8.99 -10.90 4.88
N TYR A 207 -8.71 -10.18 3.77
CA TYR A 207 -9.13 -10.62 2.44
C TYR A 207 -8.34 -11.85 1.96
N GLU A 208 -7.05 -11.92 2.29
CA GLU A 208 -6.23 -13.08 1.96
C GLU A 208 -6.76 -14.35 2.62
N GLU A 209 -7.04 -14.30 3.93
CA GLU A 209 -7.63 -15.43 4.67
C GLU A 209 -8.95 -15.88 4.00
N MET A 210 -9.84 -14.92 3.74
CA MET A 210 -11.13 -15.19 3.10
C MET A 210 -11.00 -15.85 1.71
N TRP A 211 -10.00 -15.48 0.91
CA TRP A 211 -9.77 -16.07 -0.41
C TRP A 211 -9.08 -17.44 -0.34
N ARG A 212 -8.17 -17.62 0.61
CA ARG A 212 -7.53 -18.91 0.90
C ARG A 212 -8.55 -19.95 1.36
N GLU A 213 -9.52 -19.56 2.19
CA GLU A 213 -10.65 -20.42 2.59
C GLU A 213 -11.50 -20.89 1.41
N GLN A 214 -11.54 -20.10 0.32
CA GLN A 214 -12.23 -20.45 -0.92
C GLN A 214 -11.34 -21.22 -1.91
N GLY A 215 -10.10 -21.55 -1.53
CA GLY A 215 -9.15 -22.26 -2.38
C GLY A 215 -8.64 -21.44 -3.57
N LYS A 216 -8.74 -20.10 -3.52
CA LYS A 216 -8.19 -19.26 -4.59
C LYS A 216 -6.68 -19.10 -4.45
N PRO A 217 -5.92 -19.22 -5.55
CA PRO A 217 -4.48 -18.98 -5.52
C PRO A 217 -4.19 -17.49 -5.28
N ILE A 218 -3.11 -17.23 -4.54
CA ILE A 218 -2.61 -15.87 -4.35
C ILE A 218 -1.47 -15.64 -5.35
N ASN A 219 -1.63 -14.60 -6.15
CA ASN A 219 -0.69 -14.20 -7.19
C ASN A 219 0.20 -13.07 -6.66
N TYR A 220 1.43 -12.99 -7.15
CA TYR A 220 2.40 -11.96 -6.82
C TYR A 220 3.20 -11.50 -8.02
N LEU A 221 3.47 -10.20 -8.10
CA LEU A 221 4.32 -9.59 -9.09
C LEU A 221 5.18 -8.50 -8.43
N ARG A 222 6.48 -8.52 -8.68
CA ARG A 222 7.44 -7.48 -8.27
C ARG A 222 8.18 -6.94 -9.48
N PHE A 223 8.19 -5.62 -9.64
CA PHE A 223 8.84 -4.95 -10.76
C PHE A 223 9.41 -3.58 -10.36
N ARG A 224 10.28 -3.03 -11.22
CA ARG A 224 10.92 -1.72 -11.03
C ARG A 224 10.76 -0.86 -12.27
N PHE A 225 10.98 0.44 -12.12
CA PHE A 225 11.07 1.36 -13.25
C PHE A 225 12.51 1.43 -13.75
N GLN A 226 12.70 1.64 -15.06
CA GLN A 226 14.01 1.93 -15.66
C GLN A 226 14.38 3.42 -15.54
#